data_AF-A0A396IU42-F1
#
_entry.id   AF-A0A396IU42-F1
#
_cell.length_a   1.000
_cell.length_b   1.000
_cell.length_c   1.000
_cell.angle_alpha   90.00
_cell.angle_beta   90.00
_cell.angle_gamma   90.00
#
_symmetry.space_group_name_H-M   'P 1'
#
loop_
_entity.id
_entity.type
_entity.pdbx_description
1 polymer ?
#
loop_
_entity_poly.entity_id
_entity_poly.type
_entity_poly.pdbx_seq_one_letter_code
_entity_poly.pdbx_strand_id
1 'polypeptide(L)'
;MSEISVIQGDVLKTELPYFDICVANIPYQISSPLTFKLLNHQPAFRCAIIMFQREFAMRLVAQPGDKLYCRLTVNTQLHARISHLLKVGRNNFRPPPKVDSFVVRIECER
;
A
#
# COMPACT_ATOMS: atom_id res chain seq x y z
N MET A 1 7.80 28.96 -5.38
CA MET A 1 6.63 28.79 -4.49
C MET A 1 6.58 27.32 -4.11
N SER A 2 6.52 26.98 -2.83
CA SER A 2 6.42 25.58 -2.41
C SER A 2 4.98 25.09 -2.62
N GLU A 3 4.76 24.25 -3.63
CA GLU A 3 3.48 23.64 -4.00
C GLU A 3 3.08 22.51 -3.02
N ILE A 4 3.02 22.82 -1.73
CA ILE A 4 2.70 21.84 -0.69
C ILE A 4 1.31 22.15 -0.14
N SER A 5 0.37 21.21 -0.35
CA SER A 5 -0.93 21.20 0.31
C SER A 5 -0.93 20.16 1.43
N VAL A 6 -1.37 20.56 2.62
CA VAL A 6 -1.48 19.67 3.78
C VAL A 6 -2.95 19.47 4.10
N ILE A 7 -3.40 18.21 4.03
CA ILE A 7 -4.76 17.83 4.39
C ILE A 7 -4.69 17.12 5.75
N GLN A 8 -5.19 17.77 6.79
CA GLN A 8 -5.26 17.18 8.12
C GLN A 8 -6.56 16.38 8.27
N GLY A 9 -6.44 15.07 8.51
CA GLY A 9 -7.60 14.21 8.73
C GLY A 9 -7.26 12.73 8.79
N ASP A 10 -8.30 11.93 9.01
CA ASP A 10 -8.22 10.48 8.86
C ASP A 10 -8.34 10.13 7.37
N VAL A 11 -7.24 9.69 6.77
CA VAL A 11 -7.18 9.31 5.35
C VAL A 11 -8.24 8.29 4.95
N LEU A 12 -8.77 7.48 5.87
CA LEU A 12 -9.85 6.53 5.57
C LEU A 12 -11.20 7.22 5.38
N LYS A 13 -11.41 8.38 6.02
CA LYS A 13 -12.65 9.16 5.97
C LYS A 13 -12.57 10.35 5.03
N THR A 14 -11.39 10.88 4.80
CA THR A 14 -11.16 12.05 3.92
C THR A 14 -11.29 11.68 2.45
N GLU A 15 -11.89 12.55 1.63
CA GLU A 15 -11.89 12.39 0.18
C GLU A 15 -10.49 12.68 -0.37
N LEU A 16 -9.95 11.75 -1.15
CA LEU A 16 -8.63 11.90 -1.73
C LEU A 16 -8.73 12.80 -2.98
N PRO A 17 -7.90 13.83 -3.11
CA PRO A 17 -7.81 14.57 -4.36
C PRO A 17 -7.24 13.66 -5.46
N TYR A 18 -7.32 14.10 -6.71
CA TYR A 18 -6.61 13.43 -7.79
C TYR A 18 -5.09 13.45 -7.53
N PHE A 19 -4.44 12.31 -7.78
CA PHE A 19 -2.99 12.18 -7.74
C PHE A 19 -2.49 11.15 -8.76
N ASP A 20 -1.31 11.38 -9.34
CA ASP A 20 -0.66 10.42 -10.22
C ASP A 20 0.08 9.32 -9.45
N ILE A 21 0.77 9.70 -8.37
CA ILE A 21 1.63 8.81 -7.59
C ILE A 21 1.31 8.95 -6.11
N CYS A 22 1.10 7.83 -5.44
CA CYS A 22 0.98 7.78 -3.98
C CYS A 22 2.23 7.17 -3.36
N VAL A 23 2.80 7.83 -2.34
CA VAL A 23 3.86 7.24 -1.51
C VAL A 23 3.37 7.26 -0.07
N ALA A 24 3.40 6.11 0.61
CA ALA A 24 2.85 6.01 1.94
C ALA A 24 3.67 5.08 2.85
N ASN A 25 3.95 5.57 4.06
CA ASN A 25 4.37 4.77 5.20
C ASN A 25 3.24 4.77 6.22
N ILE A 26 2.50 3.67 6.30
CA ILE A 26 1.22 3.62 7.02
C ILE A 26 1.30 2.73 8.26
N PRO A 27 0.53 3.06 9.32
CA PRO A 27 0.30 2.13 10.41
C PRO A 27 -0.31 0.83 9.90
N TYR A 28 0.11 -0.28 10.49
CA TYR A 28 -0.25 -1.60 10.01
C TYR A 28 -1.73 -1.94 10.20
N GLN A 29 -2.39 -1.28 11.15
CA GLN A 29 -3.83 -1.44 11.40
C GLN A 29 -4.70 -0.96 10.24
N ILE A 30 -4.22 0.01 9.45
CA ILE A 30 -5.00 0.60 8.35
C ILE A 30 -4.56 0.09 6.97
N SER A 31 -3.65 -0.88 6.90
CA SER A 31 -3.09 -1.37 5.64
C SER A 31 -4.14 -1.94 4.68
N SER A 32 -5.02 -2.80 5.18
CA SER A 32 -6.12 -3.37 4.41
C SER A 32 -7.12 -2.32 3.90
N PRO A 33 -7.77 -1.51 4.77
CA PRO A 33 -8.75 -0.53 4.31
C PRO A 33 -8.15 0.54 3.41
N LEU A 34 -6.90 0.96 3.64
CA LEU A 34 -6.23 1.91 2.75
C LEU A 34 -5.98 1.31 1.36
N THR A 35 -5.53 0.05 1.29
CA THR A 35 -5.30 -0.63 0.00
C THR A 35 -6.60 -0.67 -0.81
N PHE A 36 -7.71 -1.06 -0.20
CA PHE A 36 -9.01 -1.06 -0.89
C PHE A 36 -9.48 0.35 -1.25
N LYS A 37 -9.24 1.34 -0.40
CA LYS A 37 -9.57 2.74 -0.69
C LYS A 37 -8.81 3.26 -1.90
N LEU A 38 -7.53 2.93 -2.03
CA LEU A 38 -6.73 3.28 -3.20
C LEU A 38 -7.25 2.54 -4.45
N LEU A 39 -7.48 1.23 -4.38
CA LEU A 39 -8.00 0.45 -5.51
C LEU A 39 -9.39 0.91 -5.99
N ASN A 40 -10.17 1.56 -5.14
CA ASN A 40 -11.47 2.14 -5.48
C ASN A 40 -11.40 3.63 -5.85
N HIS A 41 -10.22 4.26 -5.77
CA HIS A 41 -10.07 5.68 -6.10
C HIS A 41 -10.25 5.90 -7.61
N GLN A 42 -11.03 6.93 -7.94
CA GLN A 42 -11.22 7.41 -9.30
C GLN A 42 -10.95 8.92 -9.35
N PRO A 43 -10.23 9.42 -10.37
CA PRO A 43 -9.59 8.69 -11.48
C PRO A 43 -8.53 7.69 -11.00
N ALA A 44 -8.23 6.67 -11.81
CA ALA A 44 -7.19 5.71 -11.48
C ALA A 44 -5.83 6.42 -11.39
N PHE A 45 -5.08 6.13 -10.33
CA PHE A 45 -3.72 6.62 -10.15
C PHE A 45 -2.73 5.74 -10.92
N ARG A 46 -1.60 6.31 -11.33
CA ARG A 46 -0.58 5.59 -12.11
C ARG A 46 0.14 4.54 -11.28
N CYS A 47 0.63 4.91 -10.10
CA CYS A 47 1.25 3.95 -9.19
C CYS A 47 1.20 4.38 -7.71
N ALA A 48 1.20 3.40 -6.82
CA ALA A 48 1.36 3.62 -5.39
C ALA A 48 2.55 2.81 -4.87
N ILE A 49 3.43 3.44 -4.11
CA ILE A 49 4.58 2.84 -3.45
C ILE A 49 4.32 2.90 -1.95
N ILE A 50 3.92 1.75 -1.39
CA ILE A 50 3.44 1.68 -0.01
C ILE A 50 4.30 0.71 0.78
N MET A 51 4.65 1.12 1.98
CA MET A 51 5.34 0.25 2.92
C MET A 51 4.35 -0.47 3.84
N PHE A 52 4.47 -1.79 3.90
CA PHE A 52 3.63 -2.67 4.70
C PHE A 52 4.46 -3.53 5.66
N GLN A 53 3.83 -4.20 6.62
CA GLN A 53 4.49 -5.30 7.33
C GLN A 53 4.87 -6.39 6.33
N ARG A 54 5.99 -7.07 6.60
CA ARG A 54 6.45 -8.21 5.81
C ARG A 54 5.32 -9.20 5.49
N GLU A 55 4.55 -9.64 6.48
CA GLU A 55 3.51 -10.65 6.25
C GLU A 55 2.39 -10.13 5.32
N PHE A 56 1.95 -8.90 5.52
CA PHE A 56 0.92 -8.27 4.69
C PHE A 56 1.40 -8.09 3.25
N ALA A 57 2.62 -7.58 3.06
CA ALA A 57 3.23 -7.44 1.74
C ALA A 57 3.34 -8.80 1.04
N MET A 58 3.78 -9.84 1.75
CA MET A 58 3.90 -11.19 1.20
C MET A 58 2.55 -11.78 0.78
N ARG A 59 1.47 -11.47 1.50
CA ARG A 59 0.10 -11.84 1.08
C ARG A 59 -0.31 -11.14 -0.21
N LEU A 60 0.01 -9.85 -0.38
CA LEU A 60 -0.35 -9.11 -1.59
C LEU A 60 0.31 -9.67 -2.86
N VAL A 61 1.57 -10.11 -2.75
CA VAL A 61 2.35 -10.63 -3.90
C VAL A 61 2.26 -12.15 -4.06
N ALA A 62 1.56 -12.85 -3.17
CA ALA A 62 1.42 -14.31 -3.21
C ALA A 62 0.81 -14.78 -4.53
N GLN A 63 1.22 -15.97 -4.98
CA GLN A 63 0.72 -16.60 -6.19
C GLN A 63 -0.24 -17.76 -5.87
N PRO A 64 -1.11 -18.19 -6.80
CA PRO A 64 -1.95 -19.36 -6.60
C PRO A 64 -1.12 -20.59 -6.21
N GLY A 65 -1.47 -21.24 -5.09
CA GLY A 65 -0.71 -22.36 -4.52
C GLY A 65 0.22 -21.98 -3.37
N ASP A 66 0.51 -20.69 -3.17
CA ASP A 66 1.27 -20.24 -2.00
C ASP A 66 0.43 -20.33 -0.72
N LYS A 67 1.09 -20.67 0.40
CA LYS A 67 0.44 -20.70 1.73
C LYS A 67 -0.16 -19.35 2.15
N LEU A 68 0.36 -18.24 1.62
CA LEU A 68 -0.09 -16.88 1.91
C LEU A 68 -1.13 -16.36 0.92
N TYR A 69 -1.50 -17.15 -0.09
CA TYR A 69 -2.54 -16.81 -1.05
C TYR A 69 -3.90 -16.77 -0.34
N CYS A 70 -4.55 -15.61 -0.39
CA CYS A 70 -5.79 -15.39 0.34
C CYS A 70 -6.70 -14.40 -0.41
N ARG A 71 -7.91 -14.16 0.12
CA ARG A 71 -8.88 -13.21 -0.44
C ARG A 71 -8.27 -11.83 -0.74
N LEU A 72 -7.37 -11.36 0.12
CA LEU A 72 -6.68 -10.07 -0.09
C LEU A 72 -5.89 -10.11 -1.41
N THR A 73 -5.06 -11.14 -1.60
CA THR A 73 -4.25 -11.36 -2.80
C THR A 73 -5.11 -11.27 -4.05
N VAL A 74 -6.18 -12.08 -4.11
CA VAL A 74 -7.07 -12.17 -5.28
C VAL A 74 -7.71 -10.83 -5.61
N ASN A 75 -8.33 -10.17 -4.61
CA ASN A 75 -9.02 -8.91 -4.85
C ASN A 75 -8.06 -7.80 -5.29
N THR A 76 -6.85 -7.78 -4.74
CA THR A 76 -5.86 -6.76 -5.07
C THR A 76 -5.24 -7.00 -6.46
N GLN A 77 -4.91 -8.25 -6.79
CA GLN A 77 -4.35 -8.62 -8.11
C GLN A 77 -5.38 -8.56 -9.25
N LEU A 78 -6.67 -8.68 -8.95
CA LEU A 78 -7.75 -8.49 -9.91
C LEU A 78 -7.84 -7.03 -10.42
N HIS A 79 -7.37 -6.07 -9.62
CA HIS A 79 -7.55 -4.64 -9.90
C HIS A 79 -6.24 -3.91 -10.19
N ALA A 80 -5.11 -4.48 -9.79
CA ALA A 80 -3.81 -3.86 -9.93
C ALA A 80 -2.71 -4.90 -10.03
N ARG A 81 -1.63 -4.53 -10.72
CA ARG A 81 -0.39 -5.28 -10.71
C ARG A 81 0.41 -4.94 -9.46
N ILE A 82 0.81 -5.96 -8.72
CA ILE A 82 1.51 -5.81 -7.44
C ILE A 82 2.91 -6.37 -7.55
N SER A 83 3.90 -5.57 -7.18
CA SER A 83 5.32 -5.98 -7.19
C SER A 83 5.99 -5.63 -5.88
N HIS A 84 6.75 -6.57 -5.31
CA HIS A 84 7.61 -6.29 -4.16
C HIS A 84 8.89 -5.56 -4.65
N LEU A 85 9.18 -4.40 -4.08
CA LEU A 85 10.33 -3.59 -4.48
C LEU A 85 11.54 -3.82 -3.58
N LEU A 86 11.39 -3.65 -2.26
CA LEU A 86 12.52 -3.74 -1.33
C LEU A 86 12.11 -4.14 0.08
N LYS A 87 13.06 -4.74 0.79
CA LYS A 87 12.92 -5.11 2.21
C LYS A 87 13.55 -4.02 3.08
N VAL A 88 12.81 -3.54 4.06
CA VAL A 88 13.24 -2.55 5.05
C VAL A 88 13.34 -3.23 6.41
N GLY A 89 14.57 -3.37 6.91
CA GLY A 89 14.80 -3.92 8.24
C GLY A 89 14.28 -2.98 9.34
N ARG A 90 13.79 -3.55 10.44
CA ARG A 90 13.26 -2.80 11.61
C ARG A 90 14.19 -1.71 12.17
N ASN A 91 15.51 -1.87 11.98
CA ASN A 91 16.52 -0.93 12.48
C ASN A 91 16.50 0.44 11.75
N ASN A 92 15.78 0.54 10.63
CA ASN A 92 15.62 1.79 9.88
C ASN A 92 14.49 2.68 10.43
N PHE A 93 13.81 2.27 11.50
CA PHE A 93 12.69 2.99 12.10
C PHE A 93 13.02 3.49 13.51
N ARG A 94 12.39 4.60 13.91
CA ARG A 94 12.46 5.14 15.26
C ARG A 94 11.04 5.46 15.77
N PRO A 95 10.52 4.73 16.78
CA PRO A 95 11.08 3.53 17.41
C PRO A 95 11.03 2.28 16.49
N PRO A 96 11.88 1.27 16.72
CA PRO A 96 11.91 0.08 15.87
C PRO A 96 10.61 -0.75 16.02
N PRO A 97 9.97 -1.15 14.91
CA PRO A 97 8.83 -2.07 14.94
C PRO A 97 9.27 -3.48 15.33
N LYS A 98 8.31 -4.29 15.78
CA LYS A 98 8.55 -5.69 16.15
C LYS A 98 8.89 -6.60 14.96
N VAL A 99 8.52 -6.18 13.75
CA VAL A 99 8.62 -6.95 12.51
C VAL A 99 9.25 -6.10 11.41
N ASP A 100 9.83 -6.77 10.41
CA ASP A 100 10.38 -6.10 9.23
C ASP A 100 9.25 -5.60 8.29
N SER A 101 9.59 -4.62 7.47
CA SER A 101 8.66 -3.95 6.57
C SER A 101 9.09 -4.14 5.12
N PHE A 102 8.14 -4.23 4.21
CA PHE A 102 8.38 -4.48 2.79
C PHE A 102 7.72 -3.33 2.01
N VAL A 103 8.42 -2.78 1.02
CA VAL A 103 7.85 -1.79 0.11
C VAL A 103 7.28 -2.50 -1.09
N VAL A 104 6.03 -2.18 -1.40
CA VAL A 104 5.26 -2.78 -2.49
C VAL A 104 4.83 -1.68 -3.45
N ARG A 105 4.98 -1.95 -4.74
CA ARG A 105 4.40 -1.16 -5.82
C ARG A 105 3.06 -1.74 -6.21
N ILE A 106 2.06 -0.87 -6.32
CA ILE A 106 0.71 -1.18 -6.80
C ILE A 106 0.49 -0.31 -8.04
N GLU A 107 0.25 -0.93 -9.18
CA GLU A 107 -0.02 -0.25 -10.46
C GLU A 107 -1.45 -0.59 -10.88
N CYS A 108 -2.31 0.43 -10.97
CA CYS A 108 -3.68 0.23 -11.40
C CYS A 108 -3.71 -0.08 -12.90
N GLU A 109 -4.34 -1.17 -13.33
CA GLU A 109 -4.43 -1.57 -14.75
C GLU A 109 -5.75 -1.15 -15.41
N ARG A 110 -6.39 -0.10 -14.89
CA ARG A 110 -7.70 0.37 -15.34
C ARG A 110 -7.62 1.67 -16.14
#